data_AF-A0A1N7GTE0-F1
#
_entry.id   AF-A0A1N7GTE0-F1
#
_cell.length_a   1.000
_cell.length_b   1.000
_cell.length_c   1.000
_cell.angle_alpha   90.00
_cell.angle_beta   90.00
_cell.angle_gamma   90.00
#
_symmetry.space_group_name_H-M   'P 1'
#
loop_
_entity.id
_entity.type
_entity.pdbx_description
1 polymer ?
#
loop_
_entity_poly.entity_id
_entity_poly.type
_entity_poly.pdbx_seq_one_letter_code
_entity_poly.pdbx_strand_id
1 'polypeptide(L)'
;MAQAWLPGASRLPSPGDSGAMLGGAPRTVWFIWPADPQGVSARSVAQRLIQLHRPSHLVWNPVTGEIVQLLPPTRAGGGLAADRGRNGRICVQIQVIGSAREPFTDTKLDGLDDILAWLDSWEVPRRWPAGPPLPYPHSLTAERSKRLWARGGHFGHSQVPGTREGDPGSIDIARIIGEEALNLEVPLPGRELRLLQEV
;
A
#
# COMPACT_ATOMS: atom_id res chain seq x y z
N MET A 1 8.33 -19.35 5.68
CA MET A 1 9.22 -18.22 6.05
C MET A 1 9.04 -17.10 5.04
N ALA A 2 9.02 -15.85 5.50
CA ALA A 2 8.88 -14.69 4.62
C ALA A 2 10.09 -14.57 3.67
N GLN A 3 9.84 -14.38 2.38
CA GLN A 3 10.92 -14.18 1.40
C GLN A 3 11.20 -12.69 1.24
N ALA A 4 12.47 -12.28 1.34
CA ALA A 4 12.88 -10.89 1.13
C ALA A 4 12.52 -10.37 -0.26
N TRP A 5 12.45 -11.28 -1.24
CA TRP A 5 12.07 -10.99 -2.61
C TRP A 5 10.75 -11.67 -2.97
N LEU A 6 9.86 -10.94 -3.62
CA LEU A 6 8.60 -11.44 -4.15
C LEU A 6 8.89 -12.51 -5.21
N PRO A 7 8.38 -13.75 -5.05
CA PRO A 7 8.55 -14.80 -6.05
C PRO A 7 7.96 -14.40 -7.41
N GLY A 8 8.72 -14.58 -8.49
CA GLY A 8 8.29 -14.19 -9.84
C GLY A 8 8.53 -12.72 -10.21
N ALA A 9 8.79 -11.84 -9.24
CA ALA A 9 9.16 -10.46 -9.55
C ALA A 9 10.56 -10.37 -10.17
N SER A 10 10.70 -9.51 -11.18
CA SER A 10 12.00 -9.10 -11.67
C SER A 10 12.74 -8.31 -10.59
N ARG A 11 14.02 -8.58 -10.40
CA ARG A 11 14.85 -7.88 -9.42
C ARG A 11 15.65 -6.78 -10.11
N LEU A 12 15.56 -5.57 -9.59
CA LEU A 12 16.40 -4.44 -9.96
C LEU A 12 16.85 -3.72 -8.68
N PRO A 13 17.81 -4.29 -7.93
CA PRO A 13 18.20 -3.76 -6.64
C PRO A 13 18.65 -2.30 -6.73
N SER A 14 18.11 -1.45 -5.86
CA SER A 14 18.55 -0.06 -5.74
C SER A 14 19.91 0.01 -4.99
N PRO A 15 20.85 0.88 -5.40
CA PRO A 15 22.13 1.04 -4.71
C PRO A 15 22.00 1.73 -3.34
N GLY A 16 20.86 2.37 -3.07
CA GLY A 16 20.59 3.06 -1.81
C GLY A 16 19.17 2.82 -1.31
N ASP A 17 18.93 3.17 -0.04
CA ASP A 17 17.64 3.13 0.65
C ASP A 17 17.53 4.30 1.65
N SER A 18 16.40 4.43 2.33
CA SER A 18 16.15 5.49 3.31
C SER A 18 16.40 5.07 4.77
N GLY A 19 17.22 4.05 4.98
CA GLY A 19 17.68 3.59 6.28
C GLY A 19 16.91 2.39 6.85
N ALA A 20 17.24 2.07 8.11
CA ALA A 20 16.66 0.94 8.83
C ALA A 20 15.23 1.24 9.32
N MET A 21 14.39 0.20 9.37
CA MET A 21 13.06 0.22 10.00
C MET A 21 13.13 0.59 11.48
N LEU A 22 12.06 1.21 11.98
CA LEU A 22 11.92 1.64 13.38
C LEU A 22 11.09 0.67 14.23
N GLY A 23 10.52 -0.39 13.63
CA GLY A 23 9.66 -1.34 14.33
C GLY A 23 8.21 -0.86 14.47
N GLY A 24 7.37 -1.69 15.06
CA GLY A 24 5.92 -1.48 15.18
C GLY A 24 5.09 -2.22 14.13
N ALA A 25 3.81 -1.87 14.02
CA ALA A 25 2.88 -2.55 13.11
C ALA A 25 3.34 -2.45 11.64
N PRO A 26 3.36 -3.56 10.89
CA PRO A 26 3.77 -3.57 9.50
C PRO A 26 2.70 -2.90 8.64
N ARG A 27 3.12 -2.39 7.49
CA ARG A 27 2.23 -1.65 6.60
C ARG A 27 2.68 -1.71 5.15
N THR A 28 1.74 -1.38 4.27
CA THR A 28 2.01 -1.07 2.88
C THR A 28 1.36 0.26 2.51
N VAL A 29 2.02 1.01 1.63
CA VAL A 29 1.54 2.28 1.08
C VAL A 29 1.48 2.16 -0.43
N TRP A 30 0.29 2.44 -0.96
CA TRP A 30 0.00 2.40 -2.39
C TRP A 30 0.14 3.79 -2.98
N PHE A 31 0.99 3.90 -4.00
CA PHE A 31 1.28 5.12 -4.73
C PHE A 31 0.87 4.99 -6.19
N ILE A 32 0.71 6.14 -6.85
CA ILE A 32 0.59 6.20 -8.31
C ILE A 32 1.89 6.75 -8.91
N TRP A 33 2.39 6.03 -9.91
CA TRP A 33 3.29 6.57 -10.91
C TRP A 33 2.47 7.03 -12.13
N PRO A 34 2.36 8.34 -12.39
CA PRO A 34 1.49 8.88 -13.44
C PRO A 34 2.03 8.53 -14.82
N ALA A 35 1.48 7.48 -15.43
CA ALA A 35 1.80 7.05 -16.79
C ALA A 35 0.73 6.07 -17.31
N ASP A 36 0.65 5.93 -18.63
CA ASP A 36 -0.18 4.92 -19.28
C ASP A 36 0.39 3.51 -19.04
N PRO A 37 -0.34 2.60 -18.36
CA PRO A 37 0.13 1.23 -18.12
C PRO A 37 0.23 0.38 -19.40
N GLN A 38 -0.35 0.77 -20.53
CA GLN A 38 -0.13 0.07 -21.81
C GLN A 38 1.19 0.49 -22.48
N GLY A 39 1.64 1.72 -22.23
CA GLY A 39 2.84 2.28 -22.86
C GLY A 39 4.12 2.19 -22.02
N VAL A 40 4.01 1.93 -20.71
CA VAL A 40 5.14 2.01 -19.77
C VAL A 40 5.31 0.72 -18.97
N SER A 41 6.52 0.15 -19.02
CA SER A 41 6.91 -1.02 -18.23
C SER A 41 7.20 -0.69 -16.76
N ALA A 42 6.98 -1.65 -15.87
CA ALA A 42 7.41 -1.55 -14.47
C ALA A 42 8.94 -1.41 -14.36
N ARG A 43 9.71 -2.06 -15.25
CA ARG A 43 11.17 -1.94 -15.28
C ARG A 43 11.67 -0.53 -15.57
N SER A 44 11.08 0.17 -16.53
CA SER A 44 11.51 1.55 -16.86
C SER A 44 11.19 2.53 -15.73
N VAL A 45 10.05 2.36 -15.07
CA VAL A 45 9.70 3.14 -13.87
C VAL A 45 10.65 2.83 -12.71
N ALA A 46 10.99 1.55 -12.49
CA ALA A 46 11.96 1.16 -11.47
C ALA A 46 13.34 1.80 -11.72
N GLN A 47 13.84 1.77 -12.96
CA GLN A 47 15.07 2.46 -13.34
C GLN A 47 14.99 3.97 -13.06
N ARG A 48 13.84 4.59 -13.35
CA ARG A 48 13.63 6.01 -13.08
C ARG A 48 13.65 6.34 -11.58
N LEU A 49 13.05 5.51 -10.73
CA LEU A 49 13.07 5.69 -9.28
C LEU A 49 14.50 5.62 -8.72
N ILE A 50 15.34 4.73 -9.26
CA ILE A 50 16.77 4.65 -8.90
C ILE A 50 17.48 5.94 -9.29
N GLN A 51 17.29 6.44 -10.52
CA GLN A 51 17.89 7.70 -10.97
C GLN A 51 17.48 8.90 -10.10
N LEU A 52 16.23 8.91 -9.65
CA LEU A 52 15.69 9.95 -8.77
C LEU A 52 16.12 9.80 -7.30
N HIS A 53 16.89 8.75 -6.97
CA HIS A 53 17.29 8.41 -5.59
C HIS A 53 16.08 8.27 -4.65
N ARG A 54 14.95 7.78 -5.18
CA ARG A 54 13.70 7.56 -4.45
C ARG A 54 13.17 6.15 -4.72
N PRO A 55 13.92 5.10 -4.38
CA PRO A 55 13.49 3.73 -4.63
C PRO A 55 12.23 3.41 -3.81
N SER A 56 11.25 2.76 -4.45
CA SER A 56 10.15 2.06 -3.78
C SER A 56 10.54 0.60 -3.55
N HIS A 57 9.69 -0.17 -2.86
CA HIS A 57 9.90 -1.61 -2.74
C HIS A 57 9.52 -2.30 -4.02
N LEU A 58 8.31 -2.01 -4.51
CA LEU A 58 7.76 -2.57 -5.73
C LEU A 58 7.39 -1.46 -6.72
N VAL A 59 7.53 -1.78 -7.99
CA VAL A 59 6.82 -1.13 -9.09
C VAL A 59 5.95 -2.19 -9.75
N TRP A 60 4.69 -1.86 -10.00
CA TRP A 60 3.71 -2.79 -10.53
C TRP A 60 2.93 -2.15 -11.68
N ASN A 61 2.82 -2.89 -12.77
CA ASN A 61 1.90 -2.60 -13.86
C ASN A 61 0.65 -3.48 -13.71
N PRO A 62 -0.52 -2.91 -13.34
CA PRO A 62 -1.72 -3.68 -13.04
C PRO A 62 -2.43 -4.25 -14.27
N VAL A 63 -2.00 -3.86 -15.48
CA VAL A 63 -2.59 -4.30 -16.76
C VAL A 63 -1.80 -5.44 -17.40
N THR A 64 -0.47 -5.45 -17.24
CA THR A 64 0.41 -6.49 -17.79
C THR A 64 0.84 -7.53 -16.77
N GLY A 65 0.68 -7.23 -15.47
CA GLY A 65 1.17 -8.06 -14.37
C GLY A 65 2.67 -7.96 -14.12
N GLU A 66 3.36 -7.04 -14.80
CA GLU A 66 4.80 -6.86 -14.58
C GLU A 66 5.07 -6.30 -13.18
N ILE A 67 5.86 -7.01 -12.39
CA ILE A 67 6.30 -6.61 -11.04
C ILE A 67 7.82 -6.54 -11.02
N VAL A 68 8.34 -5.39 -10.58
CA VAL A 68 9.77 -5.18 -10.36
C VAL A 68 10.00 -4.80 -8.91
N GLN A 69 10.89 -5.52 -8.24
CA GLN A 69 11.29 -5.22 -6.88
C GLN A 69 12.67 -4.58 -6.83
N LEU A 70 12.80 -3.50 -6.04
CA LEU A 70 14.05 -2.75 -5.90
C LEU A 70 14.66 -2.88 -4.50
N LEU A 71 13.84 -3.11 -3.48
CA LEU A 71 14.28 -3.15 -2.07
C LEU A 71 13.68 -4.35 -1.33
N PRO A 72 14.43 -4.96 -0.40
CA PRO A 72 13.83 -5.85 0.58
C PRO A 72 12.92 -5.06 1.56
N PRO A 73 11.86 -5.67 2.10
CA PRO A 73 10.85 -4.99 2.92
C PRO A 73 11.39 -4.50 4.28
N THR A 74 12.55 -5.00 4.70
CA THR A 74 13.25 -4.62 5.94
C THR A 74 14.09 -3.35 5.81
N ARG A 75 14.12 -2.71 4.62
CA ARG A 75 14.80 -1.44 4.34
C ARG A 75 13.80 -0.39 3.89
N ALA A 76 14.01 0.88 4.22
CA ALA A 76 13.04 1.93 3.93
C ALA A 76 13.11 2.42 2.49
N GLY A 77 11.94 2.58 1.86
CA GLY A 77 11.82 3.25 0.57
C GLY A 77 11.84 4.77 0.69
N GLY A 78 12.21 5.45 -0.39
CA GLY A 78 12.40 6.90 -0.45
C GLY A 78 11.18 7.70 -0.93
N GLY A 79 10.02 7.08 -1.06
CA GLY A 79 8.78 7.74 -1.51
C GLY A 79 8.06 8.54 -0.42
N LEU A 80 8.40 8.36 0.85
CA LEU A 80 7.76 9.05 1.98
C LEU A 80 8.70 10.03 2.66
N ALA A 81 8.14 11.17 3.08
CA ALA A 81 8.88 12.20 3.79
C ALA A 81 9.30 11.76 5.20
N ALA A 82 10.43 12.31 5.66
CA ALA A 82 10.99 12.10 6.99
C ALA A 82 11.09 10.61 7.37
N ASP A 83 10.65 10.24 8.55
CA ASP A 83 10.75 8.87 9.09
C ASP A 83 9.59 7.96 8.69
N ARG A 84 8.57 8.45 7.96
CA ARG A 84 7.33 7.70 7.70
C ARG A 84 7.56 6.41 6.93
N GLY A 85 8.50 6.42 5.98
CA GLY A 85 8.96 5.22 5.26
C GLY A 85 9.66 4.17 6.14
N ARG A 86 9.95 4.50 7.40
CA ARG A 86 10.62 3.63 8.38
C ARG A 86 9.67 3.17 9.49
N ASN A 87 8.43 3.63 9.53
CA ASN A 87 7.47 3.29 10.58
C ASN A 87 6.95 1.85 10.36
N GLY A 88 7.10 0.97 11.35
CA GLY A 88 6.75 -0.44 11.26
C GLY A 88 7.98 -1.36 11.23
N ARG A 89 7.77 -2.65 11.52
CA ARG A 89 8.80 -3.69 11.24
C ARG A 89 9.11 -3.80 9.75
N ILE A 90 8.12 -3.46 8.91
CA ILE A 90 8.23 -3.22 7.47
C ILE A 90 7.30 -2.07 7.09
N CYS A 91 7.63 -1.33 6.03
CA CYS A 91 6.79 -0.29 5.42
C CYS A 91 6.97 -0.37 3.91
N VAL A 92 6.21 -1.26 3.27
CA VAL A 92 6.32 -1.52 1.82
C VAL A 92 5.71 -0.36 1.05
N GLN A 93 6.41 0.14 0.05
CA GLN A 93 5.95 1.18 -0.86
C GLN A 93 5.76 0.56 -2.24
N ILE A 94 4.53 0.57 -2.74
CA ILE A 94 4.16 -0.01 -4.04
C ILE A 94 3.83 1.13 -4.98
N GLN A 95 4.65 1.29 -6.02
CA GLN A 95 4.39 2.25 -7.09
C GLN A 95 3.57 1.59 -8.19
N VAL A 96 2.31 1.98 -8.32
CA VAL A 96 1.38 1.45 -9.32
C VAL A 96 1.38 2.37 -10.54
N ILE A 97 1.64 1.82 -11.72
CA ILE A 97 1.56 2.59 -12.96
C ILE A 97 0.09 2.87 -13.28
N GLY A 98 -0.28 4.14 -13.40
CA GLY A 98 -1.65 4.53 -13.71
C GLY A 98 -1.92 6.00 -13.44
N SER A 99 -3.12 6.30 -12.93
CA SER A 99 -3.59 7.66 -12.67
C SER A 99 -4.31 7.73 -11.33
N ALA A 100 -4.22 8.86 -10.63
CA ALA A 100 -5.02 9.09 -9.43
C ALA A 100 -6.48 9.50 -9.76
N ARG A 101 -6.78 9.79 -11.03
CA ARG A 101 -8.13 10.13 -11.50
C ARG A 101 -8.92 8.92 -11.97
N GLU A 102 -8.22 7.88 -12.42
CA GLU A 102 -8.78 6.63 -12.92
C GLU A 102 -8.23 5.51 -12.05
N PRO A 103 -9.04 4.97 -11.13
CA PRO A 103 -8.51 4.07 -10.12
C PRO A 103 -8.00 2.79 -10.77
N PHE A 104 -6.75 2.41 -10.46
CA PHE A 104 -6.15 1.21 -11.03
C PHE A 104 -6.94 -0.06 -10.70
N THR A 105 -7.78 -0.02 -9.65
CA THR A 105 -8.70 -1.10 -9.28
C THR A 105 -9.74 -1.39 -10.34
N ASP A 106 -9.96 -0.51 -11.33
CA ASP A 106 -10.85 -0.78 -12.46
C ASP A 106 -10.18 -1.57 -13.59
N THR A 107 -8.87 -1.83 -13.46
CA THR A 107 -8.10 -2.64 -14.43
C THR A 107 -8.17 -4.14 -14.10
N LYS A 108 -7.35 -4.94 -14.80
CA LYS A 108 -7.28 -6.40 -14.62
C LYS A 108 -6.74 -6.82 -13.26
N LEU A 109 -5.84 -6.02 -12.69
CA LEU A 109 -5.12 -6.33 -11.45
C LEU A 109 -4.25 -7.60 -11.58
N ASP A 110 -3.66 -7.82 -12.75
CA ASP A 110 -2.79 -8.96 -12.99
C ASP A 110 -1.59 -8.92 -12.01
N GLY A 111 -1.33 -10.05 -11.34
CA GLY A 111 -0.26 -10.18 -10.34
C GLY A 111 -0.58 -9.62 -8.95
N LEU A 112 -1.78 -9.09 -8.71
CA LEU A 112 -2.17 -8.58 -7.39
C LEU A 112 -2.14 -9.68 -6.31
N ASP A 113 -2.62 -10.89 -6.61
CA ASP A 113 -2.65 -12.00 -5.65
C ASP A 113 -1.24 -12.38 -5.16
N ASP A 114 -0.24 -12.35 -6.05
CA ASP A 114 1.16 -12.61 -5.71
C ASP A 114 1.72 -11.54 -4.76
N ILE A 115 1.37 -10.27 -5.01
CA ILE A 115 1.73 -9.15 -4.14
C ILE A 115 1.11 -9.34 -2.76
N LEU A 116 -0.19 -9.65 -2.69
CA LEU A 116 -0.90 -9.80 -1.43
C LEU A 116 -0.41 -11.01 -0.64
N ALA A 117 -0.20 -12.16 -1.28
CA ALA A 117 0.37 -13.35 -0.64
C ALA A 117 1.78 -13.07 -0.09
N TRP A 118 2.59 -12.30 -0.83
CA TRP A 118 3.88 -11.86 -0.34
C TRP A 118 3.76 -10.94 0.87
N LEU A 119 2.88 -9.94 0.84
CA LEU A 119 2.62 -9.04 1.97
C LEU A 119 2.09 -9.79 3.22
N ASP A 120 1.23 -10.78 3.03
CA ASP A 120 0.73 -11.66 4.10
C ASP A 120 1.88 -12.45 4.74
N SER A 121 2.86 -12.89 3.95
CA SER A 121 4.05 -13.57 4.48
C SER A 121 4.90 -12.67 5.40
N TRP A 122 4.77 -11.35 5.24
CA TRP A 122 5.35 -10.34 6.12
C TRP A 122 4.38 -9.83 7.19
N GLU A 123 3.25 -10.52 7.33
CA GLU A 123 2.19 -10.27 8.30
C GLU A 123 1.61 -8.85 8.17
N VAL A 124 1.56 -8.27 6.97
CA VAL A 124 0.81 -7.03 6.74
C VAL A 124 -0.68 -7.35 6.86
N PRO A 125 -1.42 -6.77 7.83
CA PRO A 125 -2.82 -7.09 7.98
C PRO A 125 -3.63 -6.56 6.80
N ARG A 126 -4.49 -7.41 6.22
CA ARG A 126 -5.47 -7.05 5.18
C ARG A 126 -6.58 -6.16 5.75
N ARG A 127 -6.26 -4.93 6.09
CA ARG A 127 -7.21 -3.91 6.56
C ARG A 127 -6.78 -2.54 6.08
N TRP A 128 -7.74 -1.62 6.06
CA TRP A 128 -7.50 -0.25 5.62
C TRP A 128 -7.95 0.74 6.71
N PRO A 129 -7.11 1.00 7.74
CA PRO A 129 -7.58 1.67 8.96
C PRO A 129 -8.13 3.08 8.76
N ALA A 130 -7.73 3.75 7.67
CA ALA A 130 -8.21 5.08 7.29
C ALA A 130 -9.45 5.05 6.37
N GLY A 131 -10.03 3.87 6.11
CA GLY A 131 -11.07 3.68 5.12
C GLY A 131 -10.56 3.87 3.68
N PRO A 132 -11.44 3.71 2.67
CA PRO A 132 -11.07 3.90 1.27
C PRO A 132 -10.51 5.33 1.04
N PRO A 133 -9.42 5.49 0.26
CA PRO A 133 -8.96 6.82 -0.11
C PRO A 133 -10.01 7.59 -0.92
N LEU A 134 -10.06 8.91 -0.74
CA LEU A 134 -11.00 9.76 -1.45
C LEU A 134 -10.65 9.86 -2.96
N PRO A 135 -11.64 10.17 -3.83
CA PRO A 135 -11.37 10.49 -5.23
C PRO A 135 -10.49 11.73 -5.37
N TYR A 136 -9.66 11.77 -6.40
CA TYR A 136 -8.91 12.97 -6.76
C TYR A 136 -9.85 14.04 -7.36
N PRO A 137 -9.74 15.34 -7.01
CA PRO A 137 -8.74 15.97 -6.16
C PRO A 137 -9.10 16.04 -4.66
N HIS A 138 -10.25 15.51 -4.22
CA HIS A 138 -10.66 15.55 -2.81
C HIS A 138 -9.67 14.84 -1.87
N SER A 139 -8.93 13.85 -2.37
CA SER A 139 -7.82 13.22 -1.64
C SER A 139 -6.70 14.17 -1.22
N LEU A 140 -6.52 15.31 -1.89
CA LEU A 140 -5.52 16.32 -1.50
C LEU A 140 -5.82 16.91 -0.12
N THR A 141 -7.10 17.01 0.25
CA THR A 141 -7.56 17.56 1.54
C THR A 141 -7.95 16.49 2.55
N ALA A 142 -7.69 15.21 2.26
CA ALA A 142 -8.02 14.09 3.15
C ALA A 142 -7.36 14.23 4.53
N GLU A 143 -8.05 13.75 5.57
CA GLU A 143 -7.50 13.64 6.91
C GLU A 143 -6.35 12.63 6.94
N ARG A 144 -5.26 12.98 7.64
CA ARG A 144 -4.03 12.18 7.71
C ARG A 144 -3.70 11.82 9.16
N SER A 145 -4.53 10.94 9.73
CA SER A 145 -4.51 10.61 11.15
C SER A 145 -3.28 9.79 11.56
N LYS A 146 -2.45 10.35 12.45
CA LYS A 146 -1.31 9.62 13.07
C LYS A 146 -1.76 8.40 13.87
N ARG A 147 -2.94 8.47 14.50
CA ARG A 147 -3.50 7.36 15.29
C ARG A 147 -3.85 6.18 14.39
N LEU A 148 -4.50 6.43 13.25
CA LEU A 148 -4.84 5.37 12.30
C LEU A 148 -3.57 4.81 11.64
N TRP A 149 -2.62 5.67 11.27
CA TRP A 149 -1.31 5.26 10.75
C TRP A 149 -0.54 4.31 11.69
N ALA A 150 -0.65 4.50 13.01
CA ALA A 150 0.01 3.62 13.97
C ALA A 150 -0.54 2.18 13.98
N ARG A 151 -1.77 1.94 13.50
CA ARG A 151 -2.40 0.61 13.47
C ARG A 151 -1.79 -0.35 12.45
N GLY A 152 -1.03 0.15 11.47
CA GLY A 152 -0.51 -0.66 10.35
C GLY A 152 -1.62 -1.20 9.44
N GLY A 153 -1.25 -1.96 8.41
CA GLY A 153 -2.15 -2.38 7.32
C GLY A 153 -1.90 -1.59 6.02
N HIS A 154 -2.95 -1.40 5.22
CA HIS A 154 -2.86 -0.75 3.91
C HIS A 154 -3.27 0.73 4.02
N PHE A 155 -2.57 1.58 3.28
CA PHE A 155 -2.85 3.01 3.19
C PHE A 155 -2.63 3.51 1.76
N GLY A 156 -3.45 4.45 1.31
CA GLY A 156 -3.10 5.27 0.16
C GLY A 156 -2.06 6.32 0.56
N HIS A 157 -1.22 6.76 -0.37
CA HIS A 157 -0.26 7.82 -0.08
C HIS A 157 -0.91 9.08 0.50
N SER A 158 -2.09 9.47 -0.01
CA SER A 158 -2.92 10.58 0.48
C SER A 158 -3.31 10.49 1.96
N GLN A 159 -3.26 9.30 2.57
CA GLN A 159 -3.61 9.06 3.97
C GLN A 159 -2.38 9.06 4.90
N VAL A 160 -1.16 9.18 4.35
CA VAL A 160 0.07 9.16 5.15
C VAL A 160 0.26 10.49 5.90
N PRO A 161 0.53 10.49 7.21
CA PRO A 161 0.78 11.71 7.97
C PRO A 161 1.94 12.55 7.43
N GLY A 162 1.67 13.83 7.15
CA GLY A 162 2.68 14.81 6.73
C GLY A 162 2.88 14.94 5.21
N THR A 163 2.22 14.10 4.40
CA THR A 163 2.19 14.29 2.94
C THR A 163 1.14 15.33 2.53
N ARG A 164 1.26 15.85 1.30
CA ARG A 164 0.25 16.69 0.64
C ARG A 164 -0.24 16.06 -0.67
N GLU A 165 0.17 14.82 -0.94
CA GLU A 165 -0.18 14.12 -2.17
C GLU A 165 -1.62 13.56 -2.10
N GLY A 166 -2.17 13.29 -3.28
CA GLY A 166 -3.56 12.85 -3.49
C GLY A 166 -3.71 11.44 -4.07
N ASP A 167 -2.61 10.75 -4.37
CA ASP A 167 -2.65 9.38 -4.86
C ASP A 167 -3.01 8.39 -3.73
N PRO A 168 -3.61 7.22 -4.03
CA PRO A 168 -3.89 6.67 -5.36
C PRO A 168 -5.25 7.08 -5.96
N GLY A 169 -6.00 8.00 -5.33
CA GLY A 169 -7.38 8.30 -5.75
C GLY A 169 -8.39 7.26 -5.26
N SER A 170 -9.60 7.26 -5.83
CA SER A 170 -10.74 6.44 -5.39
C SER A 170 -10.64 4.96 -5.76
N ILE A 171 -9.60 4.30 -5.25
CA ILE A 171 -9.41 2.86 -5.42
C ILE A 171 -10.44 2.07 -4.62
N ASP A 172 -10.91 0.97 -5.19
CA ASP A 172 -11.75 0.00 -4.50
C ASP A 172 -10.88 -0.88 -3.59
N ILE A 173 -10.90 -0.59 -2.30
CA ILE A 173 -10.12 -1.34 -1.31
C ILE A 173 -10.60 -2.78 -1.16
N ALA A 174 -11.87 -3.09 -1.44
CA ALA A 174 -12.40 -4.47 -1.36
C ALA A 174 -11.71 -5.38 -2.37
N ARG A 175 -11.41 -4.84 -3.57
CA ARG A 175 -10.65 -5.55 -4.61
C ARG A 175 -9.17 -5.77 -4.27
N ILE A 176 -8.65 -5.10 -3.23
CA ILE A 176 -7.26 -5.23 -2.79
C ILE A 176 -7.16 -6.09 -1.54
N ILE A 177 -7.95 -5.84 -0.51
CA ILE A 177 -7.83 -6.57 0.78
C ILE A 177 -8.84 -7.71 0.92
N GLY A 178 -9.79 -7.85 0.00
CA GLY A 178 -10.88 -8.81 0.05
C GLY A 178 -12.07 -8.32 0.86
N GLU A 179 -13.29 -8.71 0.47
CA GLU A 179 -14.54 -8.31 1.14
C GLU A 179 -14.64 -8.82 2.58
N GLU A 180 -14.18 -10.03 2.86
CA GLU A 180 -14.17 -10.62 4.21
C GLU A 180 -13.38 -9.76 5.20
N ALA A 181 -12.32 -9.13 4.72
CA ALA A 181 -11.42 -8.33 5.54
C ALA A 181 -12.05 -7.00 5.95
N LEU A 182 -13.03 -6.49 5.19
CA LEU A 182 -13.82 -5.32 5.53
C LEU A 182 -14.84 -5.62 6.64
N ASN A 183 -15.41 -6.84 6.64
CA ASN A 183 -16.42 -7.25 7.62
C ASN A 183 -15.86 -7.49 9.02
N LEU A 184 -14.57 -7.81 9.15
CA LEU A 184 -13.89 -7.98 10.44
C LEU A 184 -13.70 -6.67 11.22
N GLU A 185 -13.90 -5.51 10.58
CA GLU A 185 -13.76 -4.19 11.23
C GLU A 185 -15.06 -3.66 11.84
N VAL A 186 -16.22 -4.28 11.57
CA VAL A 186 -17.48 -3.92 12.20
C VAL A 186 -17.64 -4.75 13.48
N PRO A 187 -17.55 -4.17 14.70
CA PRO A 187 -18.00 -4.89 15.88
C PRO A 187 -19.48 -5.21 15.68
N LEU A 188 -19.86 -6.49 15.73
CA LEU A 188 -21.26 -6.86 15.86
C LEU A 188 -21.85 -6.05 17.02
N PRO A 189 -22.95 -5.28 16.81
CA PRO A 189 -23.64 -4.64 17.92
C PRO A 189 -23.97 -5.72 18.95
N GLY A 190 -23.43 -5.55 20.16
CA GLY A 190 -23.61 -6.49 21.26
C GLY A 190 -25.09 -6.83 21.41
N ARG A 191 -25.40 -8.11 21.26
CA ARG A 191 -26.72 -8.67 21.55
C ARG A 191 -26.88 -8.79 23.07
N GLU A 192 -26.76 -7.68 23.79
CA GLU A 192 -27.17 -7.53 25.19
C GLU A 192 -28.49 -6.76 25.22
N LEU A 193 -29.57 -7.42 24.79
CA LEU A 193 -30.94 -6.96 25.06
C LEU A 193 -31.84 -8.19 25.15
N ARG A 194 -31.79 -8.82 26.32
CA ARG A 194 -32.91 -9.45 27.04
C ARG A 194 -32.33 -10.31 28.16
N LEU A 195 -32.38 -9.80 29.38
CA LEU A 195 -32.61 -10.54 30.63
C LEU A 195 -32.77 -9.52 31.79
N LEU A 196 -33.79 -8.67 31.67
CA LEU A 196 -34.35 -7.90 32.80
C LEU A 196 -35.89 -7.95 32.75
N GLN A 197 -36.42 -9.17 32.59
CA GLN A 197 -37.76 -9.51 33.06
C GLN A 197 -37.61 -10.87 33.75
N GLU A 198 -38.18 -10.96 34.96
CA GLU A 198 -38.07 -12.06 35.95
C GLU A 198 -36.73 -11.98 36.72
N VAL A 199 -36.67 -11.58 38.01
CA VAL A 199 -37.52 -11.83 39.19
C VAL A 199 -37.48 -10.64 40.13
#